data_AF-L7R325-F1
#
_entry.id   AF-L7R325-F1
#
_cell.length_a   1.000
_cell.length_b   1.000
_cell.length_c   1.000
_cell.angle_alpha   90.00
_cell.angle_beta   90.00
_cell.angle_gamma   90.00
#
_symmetry.space_group_name_H-M   'P 1'
#
loop_
_entity.id
_entity.type
_entity.pdbx_description
1 polymer ?
#
loop_
_entity_poly.entity_id
_entity_poly.type
_entity_poly.pdbx_seq_one_letter_code
_entity_poly.pdbx_strand_id
1 'polypeptide(L)'
;GQYDPMIADSECLKVVVEILDALKIGKYALKVNHRRLLDGMFETCGVPADKFRSTCSAVDKLDKSPWEEVRNEMINEKGVTPESADKIGKYVRLNGGIELADQLLKDEKLSKNKSAVEGLEGLKLLLHYCEILGIKEKIIFDLSLARGL
;
A
#
# COMPACT_ATOMS: atom_id res chain seq x y z
N GLY A 1 21.70 1.29 -8.77
CA GLY A 1 22.27 0.35 -9.74
C GLY A 1 21.15 -0.42 -10.40
N GLN A 2 21.44 -1.16 -11.48
CA GLN A 2 20.52 -2.15 -12.00
C GLN A 2 20.75 -3.46 -11.25
N TYR A 3 19.72 -3.96 -10.58
CA TYR A 3 19.75 -5.16 -9.77
C TYR A 3 18.51 -6.00 -10.06
N ASP A 4 18.50 -7.24 -9.61
CA ASP A 4 17.30 -8.06 -9.68
C ASP A 4 16.18 -7.46 -8.82
N PRO A 5 14.90 -7.62 -9.25
CA PRO A 5 13.78 -6.94 -8.61
C PRO A 5 13.68 -7.23 -7.12
N MET A 6 13.38 -6.20 -6.33
CA MET A 6 13.07 -6.25 -4.89
C MET A 6 14.18 -6.73 -3.95
N ILE A 7 15.37 -7.11 -4.45
CA ILE A 7 16.49 -7.54 -3.58
C ILE A 7 16.96 -6.36 -2.72
N ALA A 8 17.35 -5.25 -3.35
CA ALA A 8 17.82 -4.06 -2.64
C ALA A 8 16.72 -3.45 -1.76
N ASP A 9 15.46 -3.51 -2.20
CA ASP A 9 14.30 -3.06 -1.44
C ASP A 9 14.13 -3.87 -0.14
N SER A 10 14.26 -5.20 -0.21
CA SER A 10 14.19 -6.08 0.96
C SER A 10 15.36 -5.88 1.93
N GLU A 11 16.55 -5.58 1.41
CA GLU A 11 17.73 -5.27 2.23
C GLU A 11 17.56 -3.96 2.99
N CYS A 12 16.98 -2.93 2.36
CA CYS A 12 16.63 -1.68 3.05
C CYS A 12 15.72 -1.94 4.25
N LEU A 13 14.70 -2.80 4.10
CA LEU A 13 13.82 -3.18 5.20
C LEU A 13 14.57 -3.94 6.30
N LYS A 14 15.48 -4.85 5.93
CA LYS A 14 16.31 -5.59 6.88
C LYS A 14 17.17 -4.65 7.72
N VAL A 15 17.84 -3.69 7.10
CA VAL A 15 18.67 -2.71 7.80
C VAL A 15 17.83 -1.90 8.80
N VAL A 16 16.65 -1.45 8.41
CA VAL A 16 15.74 -0.72 9.32
C VAL A 16 15.34 -1.60 10.50
N VAL A 17 14.96 -2.86 10.27
CA VAL A 17 14.62 -3.82 11.34
C VAL A 17 15.79 -4.00 12.31
N GLU A 18 17.01 -4.21 11.81
CA GLU A 18 18.20 -4.37 12.65
C GLU A 18 18.48 -3.13 13.50
N ILE A 19 18.36 -1.93 12.93
CA ILE A 19 18.53 -0.67 13.66
C ILE A 19 17.47 -0.55 14.77
N LEU A 20 16.19 -0.76 14.46
CA LEU A 20 15.11 -0.63 15.45
C LEU A 20 15.19 -1.68 16.55
N ASP A 21 15.59 -2.91 16.22
CA ASP A 21 15.83 -3.97 17.22
C ASP A 21 17.02 -3.62 18.12
N ALA A 22 18.11 -3.08 17.56
CA ALA A 22 19.29 -2.65 18.32
C ALA A 22 18.98 -1.50 19.30
N LEU A 23 18.08 -0.59 18.92
CA LEU A 23 17.65 0.53 19.77
C LEU A 23 16.74 0.10 20.94
N LYS A 24 16.19 -1.12 20.92
CA LYS A 24 15.32 -1.67 21.98
C LYS A 24 14.13 -0.78 22.33
N ILE A 25 13.50 -0.16 21.34
CA ILE A 25 12.37 0.77 21.51
C ILE A 25 11.01 0.09 21.79
N GLY A 26 11.01 -1.23 21.99
CA GLY A 26 9.80 -2.02 22.19
C GLY A 26 9.23 -2.58 20.88
N LYS A 27 7.91 -2.79 20.85
CA LYS A 27 7.22 -3.36 19.68
C LYS A 27 7.03 -2.29 18.61
N TYR A 28 7.29 -2.67 17.36
CA TYR A 28 7.08 -1.83 16.19
C TYR A 28 6.63 -2.70 15.02
N ALA A 29 6.12 -2.05 13.97
CA ALA A 29 5.82 -2.65 12.69
C ALA A 29 6.22 -1.69 11.56
N LEU A 30 6.70 -2.24 10.46
CA LEU A 30 7.01 -1.53 9.23
C LEU A 30 5.88 -1.77 8.23
N LYS A 31 5.15 -0.70 7.92
CA LYS A 31 4.11 -0.75 6.89
C LYS A 31 4.76 -0.60 5.50
N VAL A 32 4.37 -1.45 4.57
CA VAL A 32 4.83 -1.42 3.18
C VAL A 32 3.64 -1.37 2.23
N ASN A 33 3.84 -0.71 1.10
CA ASN A 33 2.89 -0.64 0.00
C ASN A 33 3.65 -0.35 -1.31
N HIS A 34 2.96 -0.40 -2.45
CA HIS A 34 3.55 -0.16 -3.75
C HIS A 34 2.82 0.96 -4.50
N ARG A 35 3.56 1.95 -5.03
CA ARG A 35 2.98 3.10 -5.76
C ARG A 35 2.09 2.67 -6.92
N ARG A 36 2.57 1.75 -7.77
CA ARG A 36 1.79 1.23 -8.91
C ARG A 36 0.49 0.53 -8.51
N LEU A 37 0.45 -0.06 -7.31
CA LEU A 37 -0.77 -0.65 -6.76
C LEU A 37 -1.79 0.45 -6.42
N LEU A 38 -1.35 1.54 -5.77
CA LEU A 38 -2.21 2.69 -5.52
C LEU A 38 -2.73 3.30 -6.82
N ASP A 39 -1.86 3.48 -7.82
CA ASP A 39 -2.22 4.00 -9.15
C ASP A 39 -3.35 3.15 -9.77
N GLY A 40 -3.14 1.84 -9.89
CA GLY A 40 -4.11 0.93 -10.49
C GLY A 40 -5.39 0.77 -9.66
N MET A 41 -5.28 0.79 -8.33
CA MET A 41 -6.44 0.73 -7.44
C MET A 41 -7.34 1.97 -7.58
N PHE A 42 -6.76 3.16 -7.64
CA PHE A 42 -7.54 4.38 -7.83
C PHE A 42 -8.16 4.47 -9.21
N GLU A 43 -7.42 4.06 -10.25
CA GLU A 43 -7.95 3.95 -11.61
C GLU A 43 -9.16 3.00 -11.68
N THR A 44 -9.04 1.79 -11.11
CA THR A 44 -10.15 0.82 -11.08
C THR A 44 -11.33 1.26 -10.22
N CYS A 45 -11.11 2.16 -9.25
CA CYS A 45 -12.18 2.79 -8.49
C CYS A 45 -12.92 3.90 -9.26
N GLY A 46 -12.32 4.42 -10.34
CA GLY A 46 -12.88 5.52 -11.15
C GLY A 46 -12.33 6.90 -10.78
N VAL A 47 -11.17 6.97 -10.12
CA VAL A 47 -10.51 8.24 -9.81
C VAL A 47 -9.81 8.76 -11.07
N PRO A 48 -10.10 10.00 -11.50
CA PRO A 48 -9.37 10.64 -12.60
C PRO A 48 -7.87 10.77 -12.31
N ALA A 49 -7.03 10.62 -13.33
CA ALA A 49 -5.58 10.65 -13.17
C ALA A 49 -5.05 11.98 -12.58
N ASP A 50 -5.69 13.11 -12.89
CA ASP A 50 -5.37 14.43 -12.34
C ASP A 50 -5.67 14.55 -10.83
N LYS A 51 -6.51 13.66 -10.29
CA LYS A 51 -6.87 13.59 -8.86
C LYS A 51 -6.10 12.51 -8.10
N PHE A 52 -5.15 11.83 -8.74
CA PHE A 52 -4.37 10.77 -8.09
C PHE A 52 -3.66 11.28 -6.82
N ARG A 53 -2.86 12.34 -6.95
CA ARG A 53 -2.06 12.89 -5.83
C ARG A 53 -2.94 13.43 -4.70
N SER A 54 -4.02 14.13 -5.03
CA SER A 54 -4.95 14.65 -4.01
C SER A 54 -5.68 13.54 -3.28
N THR A 55 -6.02 12.45 -3.97
CA THR A 55 -6.61 11.25 -3.37
C THR A 55 -5.61 10.52 -2.47
N CYS A 56 -4.35 10.36 -2.89
CA CYS A 56 -3.28 9.81 -2.03
C CYS A 56 -3.12 10.62 -0.74
N SER A 57 -3.12 11.95 -0.85
CA SER A 57 -2.99 12.83 0.31
C SER A 57 -4.16 12.71 1.29
N ALA A 58 -5.36 12.39 0.81
CA ALA A 58 -6.50 12.14 1.69
C ALA A 58 -6.38 10.75 2.36
N VAL A 59 -6.02 9.72 1.58
CA VAL A 59 -5.86 8.35 2.07
C VAL A 59 -4.75 8.22 3.11
N ASP A 60 -3.64 8.96 2.97
CA ASP A 60 -2.54 8.95 3.96
C ASP A 60 -2.99 9.37 5.37
N LYS A 61 -4.06 10.17 5.48
CA LYS A 61 -4.62 10.61 6.76
C LYS A 61 -5.35 9.50 7.51
N LEU A 62 -5.59 8.33 6.91
CA LEU A 62 -6.21 7.19 7.59
C LEU A 62 -5.38 6.66 8.77
N ASP A 63 -4.10 7.07 8.88
CA ASP A 63 -3.28 6.77 10.05
C ASP A 63 -3.71 7.53 11.31
N LYS A 64 -4.44 8.66 11.15
CA LYS A 64 -4.80 9.60 12.22
C LYS A 64 -6.29 9.96 12.26
N SER A 65 -7.00 9.80 11.14
CA SER A 65 -8.41 10.15 10.99
C SER A 65 -9.27 8.92 10.66
N PRO A 66 -10.50 8.86 11.19
CA PRO A 66 -11.47 7.84 10.80
C PRO A 66 -11.79 7.88 9.30
N TRP A 67 -12.23 6.73 8.77
CA TRP A 67 -12.63 6.58 7.36
C TRP A 67 -13.67 7.63 6.91
N GLU A 68 -14.65 7.94 7.76
CA GLU A 68 -15.70 8.91 7.42
C GLU A 68 -15.15 10.33 7.16
N GLU A 69 -14.14 10.75 7.92
CA GLU A 69 -13.49 12.05 7.70
C GLU A 69 -12.71 12.05 6.38
N VAL A 70 -11.93 10.99 6.14
CA VAL A 70 -11.15 10.84 4.90
C VAL A 70 -12.06 10.76 3.67
N ARG A 71 -13.17 10.04 3.78
CA ARG A 71 -14.21 9.95 2.75
C ARG A 71 -14.80 11.33 2.45
N ASN A 72 -15.17 12.09 3.49
CA ASN A 72 -15.72 13.43 3.33
C ASN A 72 -14.71 14.39 2.70
N GLU A 73 -13.43 14.32 3.07
CA GLU A 73 -12.37 15.12 2.44
C GLU A 73 -12.22 14.77 0.95
N MET A 74 -12.18 13.48 0.61
CA MET A 74 -12.09 13.04 -0.79
C MET A 74 -13.22 13.62 -1.65
N ILE A 75 -14.44 13.63 -1.12
CA ILE A 75 -15.63 14.11 -1.83
C ILE A 75 -15.65 15.64 -1.90
N ASN A 76 -15.61 16.29 -0.74
CA ASN A 76 -15.91 17.71 -0.63
C ASN A 76 -14.72 18.61 -1.01
N GLU A 77 -13.49 18.15 -0.79
CA GLU A 77 -12.30 18.96 -1.05
C GLU A 77 -11.53 18.50 -2.28
N LYS A 78 -11.44 17.18 -2.52
CA LYS A 78 -10.62 16.63 -3.62
C LYS A 78 -11.45 16.33 -4.87
N GLY A 79 -12.78 16.45 -4.79
CA GLY A 79 -13.70 16.27 -5.90
C GLY A 79 -13.78 14.83 -6.41
N VAL A 80 -13.50 13.83 -5.57
CA VAL A 80 -13.71 12.42 -5.87
C VAL A 80 -15.21 12.12 -5.75
N THR A 81 -15.79 11.40 -6.70
CA THR A 81 -17.21 11.02 -6.64
C THR A 81 -17.49 10.13 -5.42
N PRO A 82 -18.66 10.22 -4.75
CA PRO A 82 -19.02 9.35 -3.63
C PRO A 82 -18.84 7.86 -3.93
N GLU A 83 -19.21 7.41 -5.12
CA GLU A 83 -19.11 6.01 -5.55
C GLU A 83 -17.66 5.54 -5.64
N SER A 84 -16.76 6.40 -6.12
CA SER A 84 -15.31 6.12 -6.17
C SER A 84 -14.72 6.11 -4.78
N ALA A 85 -15.09 7.05 -3.91
CA ALA A 85 -14.66 7.07 -2.51
C ALA A 85 -15.08 5.79 -1.77
N ASP A 86 -16.32 5.33 -1.97
CA ASP A 86 -16.81 4.10 -1.35
C ASP A 86 -16.08 2.84 -1.85
N LYS A 87 -15.71 2.80 -3.14
CA LYS A 87 -14.87 1.72 -3.70
C LYS A 87 -13.47 1.74 -3.11
N ILE A 88 -12.82 2.92 -3.04
CA ILE A 88 -11.50 3.09 -2.42
C ILE A 88 -11.53 2.56 -0.99
N GLY A 89 -12.58 2.92 -0.24
CA GLY A 89 -12.78 2.50 1.14
C GLY A 89 -12.76 0.99 1.33
N LYS A 90 -13.17 0.19 0.35
CA LYS A 90 -13.12 -1.27 0.44
C LYS A 90 -11.69 -1.81 0.42
N TYR A 91 -10.78 -1.10 -0.23
CA TYR A 91 -9.38 -1.52 -0.38
C TYR A 91 -8.47 -0.91 0.69
N VAL A 92 -8.56 0.41 0.96
CA VAL A 92 -7.62 1.11 1.86
C VAL A 92 -7.77 0.73 3.34
N ARG A 93 -8.81 -0.03 3.70
CA ARG A 93 -9.00 -0.61 5.04
C ARG A 93 -8.39 -2.00 5.18
N LEU A 94 -7.85 -2.56 4.10
CA LEU A 94 -7.22 -3.87 4.11
C LEU A 94 -5.73 -3.72 4.46
N ASN A 95 -5.27 -4.56 5.38
CA ASN A 95 -3.87 -4.78 5.68
C ASN A 95 -3.66 -6.25 6.02
N GLY A 96 -2.41 -6.72 5.90
CA GLY A 96 -2.08 -8.13 6.12
C GLY A 96 -0.67 -8.47 5.65
N GLY A 97 -0.48 -9.72 5.25
CA GLY A 97 0.78 -10.24 4.71
C GLY A 97 0.68 -10.67 3.25
N ILE A 98 1.42 -11.72 2.89
CA ILE A 98 1.46 -12.26 1.53
C ILE A 98 0.10 -12.77 1.04
N GLU A 99 -0.73 -13.26 1.96
CA GLU A 99 -2.09 -13.75 1.71
C GLU A 99 -2.99 -12.64 1.15
N LEU A 100 -2.82 -11.40 1.63
CA LEU A 100 -3.56 -10.25 1.12
C LEU A 100 -3.14 -9.93 -0.31
N ALA A 101 -1.85 -10.03 -0.63
CA ALA A 101 -1.38 -9.86 -2.01
C ALA A 101 -2.00 -10.93 -2.94
N ASP A 102 -2.06 -12.19 -2.50
CA ASP A 102 -2.71 -13.27 -3.25
C ASP A 102 -4.21 -13.08 -3.41
N GLN A 103 -4.89 -12.56 -2.40
CA GLN A 103 -6.31 -12.21 -2.48
C GLN A 103 -6.55 -11.10 -3.50
N LEU A 104 -5.74 -10.03 -3.47
CA LEU A 104 -5.89 -8.89 -4.37
C LEU A 104 -5.51 -9.23 -5.83
N LEU A 105 -4.59 -10.17 -6.05
CA LEU A 105 -4.29 -10.68 -7.39
C LEU A 105 -5.48 -11.44 -8.02
N LYS A 106 -6.39 -11.97 -7.19
CA LYS A 106 -7.63 -12.64 -7.63
C LYS A 106 -8.83 -11.70 -7.71
N ASP A 107 -8.69 -10.44 -7.29
CA ASP A 107 -9.76 -9.44 -7.39
C ASP A 107 -10.04 -9.13 -8.88
N GLU A 108 -11.30 -9.25 -9.30
CA GLU A 108 -11.69 -9.11 -10.71
C GLU A 108 -11.39 -7.74 -11.33
N LYS A 109 -11.24 -6.70 -10.51
CA LYS A 109 -10.95 -5.34 -10.98
C LYS A 109 -9.45 -5.11 -11.02
N LEU A 110 -8.75 -5.44 -9.94
CA LEU A 110 -7.31 -5.23 -9.84
C LEU A 110 -6.54 -6.15 -10.80
N SER A 111 -6.96 -7.40 -10.97
CA SER A 111 -6.33 -8.37 -11.91
C SER A 111 -6.37 -7.92 -13.37
N LYS A 112 -7.30 -7.03 -13.74
CA LYS A 112 -7.41 -6.47 -15.09
C LYS A 112 -6.58 -5.19 -15.27
N ASN A 113 -6.06 -4.61 -14.19
CA ASN A 113 -5.24 -3.42 -14.24
C ASN A 113 -3.75 -3.78 -14.18
N LYS A 114 -3.04 -3.53 -15.28
CA LYS A 114 -1.61 -3.87 -15.40
C LYS A 114 -0.75 -3.25 -14.29
N SER A 115 -1.00 -1.99 -13.94
CA SER A 115 -0.24 -1.29 -12.88
C SER A 115 -0.47 -1.94 -11.52
N ALA A 116 -1.72 -2.32 -11.21
CA ALA A 116 -2.05 -3.01 -9.97
C ALA A 116 -1.39 -4.39 -9.90
N VAL A 117 -1.44 -5.17 -10.97
CA VAL A 117 -0.80 -6.50 -11.05
C VAL A 117 0.71 -6.40 -10.85
N GLU A 118 1.39 -5.52 -11.59
CA GLU A 118 2.84 -5.31 -11.44
C GLU A 118 3.21 -4.89 -10.00
N GLY A 119 2.40 -4.03 -9.38
CA GLY A 119 2.60 -3.62 -8.00
C GLY A 119 2.41 -4.76 -6.99
N LEU A 120 1.40 -5.60 -7.19
CA LEU A 120 1.13 -6.77 -6.33
C LEU A 120 2.19 -7.85 -6.48
N GLU A 121 2.65 -8.14 -7.69
CA GLU A 121 3.72 -9.11 -7.94
C GLU A 121 5.05 -8.65 -7.30
N GLY A 122 5.40 -7.37 -7.47
CA GLY A 122 6.56 -6.78 -6.81
C GLY A 122 6.46 -6.86 -5.29
N LEU A 123 5.30 -6.52 -4.73
CA LEU A 123 5.08 -6.60 -3.29
C LEU A 123 5.12 -8.04 -2.76
N LYS A 124 4.56 -9.00 -3.51
CA LYS A 124 4.62 -10.43 -3.16
C LYS A 124 6.06 -10.93 -3.13
N LEU A 125 6.88 -10.54 -4.10
CA LEU A 125 8.30 -10.85 -4.13
C LEU A 125 9.05 -10.24 -2.94
N LEU A 126 8.78 -8.96 -2.64
CA LEU A 126 9.34 -8.28 -1.47
C LEU A 126 8.99 -9.01 -0.17
N LEU A 127 7.72 -9.38 0.03
CA LEU A 127 7.26 -10.10 1.21
C LEU A 127 7.92 -11.48 1.34
N HIS A 128 8.13 -12.17 0.22
CA HIS A 128 8.85 -13.44 0.19
C HIS A 128 10.31 -13.29 0.61
N TYR A 129 11.01 -12.25 0.13
CA TYR A 129 12.37 -11.96 0.58
C TYR A 129 12.41 -11.57 2.06
N CYS A 130 11.45 -10.81 2.56
CA CYS A 130 11.32 -10.50 3.98
C CYS A 130 11.14 -11.76 4.85
N GLU A 131 10.46 -12.80 4.33
CA GLU A 131 10.39 -14.10 5.00
C GLU A 131 11.74 -14.82 5.03
N ILE A 132 12.45 -14.87 3.90
CA ILE A 132 13.81 -15.46 3.82
C ILE A 132 14.79 -14.73 4.77
N LEU A 133 14.70 -13.40 4.86
CA LEU A 133 15.52 -12.56 5.72
C LEU A 133 15.12 -12.61 7.21
N GLY A 134 14.07 -13.35 7.54
CA GLY A 134 13.59 -13.56 8.91
C GLY A 134 12.93 -12.33 9.53
N ILE A 135 12.40 -11.40 8.73
CA ILE A 135 11.78 -10.15 9.19
C ILE A 135 10.27 -10.07 8.96
N LYS A 136 9.63 -11.13 8.45
CA LYS A 136 8.20 -11.11 8.08
C LYS A 136 7.27 -10.60 9.17
N GLU A 137 7.52 -10.98 10.43
CA GLU A 137 6.67 -10.61 11.58
C GLU A 137 6.68 -9.10 11.88
N LYS A 138 7.64 -8.36 11.30
CA LYS A 138 7.75 -6.91 11.42
C LYS A 138 7.11 -6.18 10.24
N ILE A 139 6.79 -6.87 9.14
CA ILE A 139 6.31 -6.25 7.91
C ILE A 139 4.79 -6.40 7.80
N ILE A 140 4.11 -5.28 7.57
CA ILE A 140 2.68 -5.24 7.33
C ILE A 140 2.44 -4.63 5.95
N PHE A 141 1.84 -5.39 5.05
CA PHE A 141 1.28 -4.82 3.83
C PHE A 141 0.02 -4.03 4.19
N ASP A 142 0.02 -2.72 3.95
CA ASP A 142 -1.08 -1.83 4.31
C ASP A 142 -1.44 -0.91 3.13
N LEU A 143 -2.67 -1.04 2.61
CA LEU A 143 -3.13 -0.24 1.47
C LEU A 143 -3.45 1.21 1.84
N SER A 144 -3.55 1.54 3.13
CA SER A 144 -3.72 2.92 3.59
C SER A 144 -2.44 3.75 3.48
N LEU A 145 -1.28 3.10 3.30
CA LEU A 145 0.01 3.78 3.21
C LEU A 145 0.19 4.42 1.83
N ALA A 146 0.08 5.74 1.75
CA ALA A 146 0.17 6.51 0.50
C ALA A 146 1.10 7.74 0.62
N ARG A 147 2.33 7.53 1.13
CA ARG A 147 3.32 8.60 1.39
C ARG A 147 4.31 8.82 0.27
N GLY A 148 4.76 10.07 0.11
CA GLY A 148 5.93 10.44 -0.71
C GLY A 148 5.69 10.41 -2.22
N LEU A 149 4.48 10.77 -2.68
CA LEU A 149 4.02 10.58 -4.06
C LEU A 149 4.03 11.82 -4.97
#